data_AF-A0A6C0AZ38-F1
#
_entry.id   AF-A0A6C0AZ38-F1
#
_cell.length_a   1.000
_cell.length_b   1.000
_cell.length_c   1.000
_cell.angle_alpha   90.00
_cell.angle_beta   90.00
_cell.angle_gamma   90.00
#
_symmetry.space_group_name_H-M   'P 1'
#
loop_
_entity.id
_entity.type
_entity.pdbx_description
1 polymer ?
#
loop_
_entity_poly.entity_id
_entity_poly.type
_entity_poly.pdbx_seq_one_letter_code
_entity_poly.pdbx_strand_id
1 'polypeptide(L)'
;MKEKIIKFVRGPFPKKYTAYVKNKKTQKIRKIHFGDKRYQQYKDRTPLKLYKNKNHGSKKRMQNYYSRHSGIKSRKKAIKQEKRKSKGLYNAKILSHEYLW
;
A
#
# COMPACT_ATOMS: atom_id res chain seq x y z
N MET A 1 -14.21 -4.36 1.01
CA MET A 1 -13.53 -4.07 -0.27
C MET A 1 -14.28 -4.78 -1.40
N LYS A 2 -14.49 -4.10 -2.53
CA LYS A 2 -15.09 -4.64 -3.75
C LYS A 2 -14.09 -5.42 -4.60
N GLU A 3 -12.81 -5.23 -4.34
CA GLU A 3 -11.71 -5.96 -4.97
C GLU A 3 -11.01 -6.88 -3.97
N LYS A 4 -10.34 -7.91 -4.49
CA LYS A 4 -9.41 -8.77 -3.74
C LYS A 4 -8.02 -8.72 -4.39
N ILE A 5 -6.97 -8.74 -3.58
CA ILE A 5 -5.59 -8.86 -4.08
C ILE A 5 -5.36 -10.34 -4.41
N ILE A 6 -4.90 -10.63 -5.62
CA ILE A 6 -4.60 -11.99 -6.08
C ILE A 6 -3.13 -12.32 -5.80
N LYS A 7 -2.23 -11.44 -6.24
CA LYS A 7 -0.79 -11.63 -6.13
C LYS A 7 -0.05 -10.32 -6.06
N PHE A 8 1.14 -10.38 -5.47
CA PHE A 8 2.16 -9.34 -5.57
C PHE A 8 3.28 -9.84 -6.46
N VAL A 9 3.89 -8.93 -7.22
CA VAL A 9 5.13 -9.16 -7.94
C VAL A 9 6.06 -7.96 -7.78
N ARG A 10 7.35 -8.12 -8.12
CA ARG A 10 8.29 -6.99 -8.19
C ARG A 10 7.78 -5.94 -9.20
N GLY A 11 7.81 -4.68 -8.80
CA GLY A 11 7.36 -3.56 -9.63
C GLY A 11 8.42 -3.11 -10.64
N PRO A 12 7.99 -2.47 -11.76
CA PRO A 12 8.89 -1.80 -12.68
C PRO A 12 9.58 -0.63 -11.96
N PHE A 13 10.79 -0.24 -12.36
CA PHE A 13 11.41 0.98 -11.82
C PHE A 13 10.54 2.20 -12.16
N PRO A 14 10.33 3.16 -11.24
CA PRO A 14 10.87 3.25 -9.88
C PRO A 14 10.01 2.56 -8.80
N LYS A 15 8.93 1.84 -9.14
CA LYS A 15 7.97 1.27 -8.19
C LYS A 15 8.46 0.00 -7.51
N LYS A 16 8.19 -0.17 -6.21
CA LYS A 16 8.63 -1.37 -5.47
C LYS A 16 7.89 -2.62 -5.91
N TYR A 17 6.56 -2.55 -5.92
CA TYR A 17 5.68 -3.69 -6.12
C TYR A 17 4.58 -3.38 -7.12
N THR A 18 4.07 -4.45 -7.73
CA THR A 18 2.81 -4.44 -8.48
C THR A 18 1.85 -5.40 -7.79
N ALA A 19 0.67 -4.91 -7.39
CA ALA A 19 -0.43 -5.75 -6.93
C ALA A 19 -1.38 -6.03 -8.09
N TYR A 20 -1.73 -7.29 -8.27
CA TYR A 20 -2.83 -7.70 -9.15
C TYR A 20 -4.10 -7.76 -8.33
N VAL A 21 -5.08 -6.93 -8.67
CA VAL A 21 -6.37 -6.86 -7.96
C VAL A 21 -7.49 -7.32 -8.88
N LYS A 22 -8.39 -8.17 -8.36
CA LYS A 22 -9.57 -8.67 -9.06
C LYS A 22 -10.81 -7.99 -8.51
N ASN A 23 -11.63 -7.43 -9.38
CA ASN A 23 -12.97 -7.00 -9.01
C ASN A 23 -13.84 -8.23 -8.71
N LYS A 24 -14.51 -8.26 -7.55
CA LYS A 24 -15.31 -9.43 -7.13
C LYS A 24 -16.58 -9.62 -7.97
N LYS A 25 -17.13 -8.56 -8.56
CA LYS A 25 -18.35 -8.63 -9.39
C LYS A 25 -18.00 -8.89 -10.85
N THR A 26 -17.14 -8.07 -11.44
CA THR A 26 -16.84 -8.14 -12.88
C THR A 26 -15.75 -9.15 -13.24
N GLN A 27 -15.08 -9.73 -12.24
CA GLN A 27 -13.91 -10.62 -12.39
C GLN A 27 -12.71 -10.00 -13.13
N LYS A 28 -12.80 -8.75 -13.61
CA LYS A 28 -11.71 -8.04 -14.28
C LYS A 28 -10.52 -7.86 -13.34
N ILE A 29 -9.32 -8.06 -13.89
CA ILE A 29 -8.05 -7.92 -13.18
C ILE A 29 -7.36 -6.65 -13.66
N ARG A 30 -6.83 -5.87 -12.72
CA ARG A 30 -5.97 -4.73 -13.02
C ARG A 30 -4.72 -4.74 -12.16
N LYS A 31 -3.68 -4.06 -12.65
CA LYS A 31 -2.38 -3.92 -11.99
C LYS A 31 -2.31 -2.59 -11.27
N ILE A 32 -1.77 -2.57 -10.06
CA ILE A 32 -1.52 -1.33 -9.31
C ILE A 32 -0.07 -1.33 -8.85
N HIS A 33 0.70 -0.36 -9.33
CA HIS A 33 2.07 -0.17 -8.89
C HIS A 33 2.12 0.72 -7.64
N PHE A 34 2.91 0.35 -6.63
CA PHE A 34 3.02 1.12 -5.39
C PHE A 34 4.41 1.01 -4.74
N GLY A 35 4.68 1.96 -3.83
CA GLY A 35 6.01 2.19 -3.27
C GLY A 35 7.00 2.75 -4.29
N ASP A 36 8.17 3.19 -3.82
CA ASP A 36 9.27 3.66 -4.67
C ASP A 36 10.60 3.07 -4.19
N LYS A 37 11.33 2.40 -5.07
CA LYS A 37 12.58 1.67 -4.80
C LYS A 37 13.67 2.57 -4.23
N ARG A 38 13.63 3.86 -4.49
CA ARG A 38 14.65 4.83 -4.05
C ARG A 38 14.53 5.16 -2.57
N TYR A 39 13.34 5.06 -1.99
CA TYR A 39 13.08 5.48 -0.61
C TYR A 39 12.94 4.31 0.37
N GLN A 40 13.22 4.61 1.65
CA GLN A 40 12.94 3.74 2.79
C GLN A 40 11.43 3.70 3.12
N GLN A 41 11.03 2.70 3.91
CA GLN A 41 9.66 2.54 4.40
C GLN A 41 9.64 2.16 5.88
N TYR A 42 8.49 2.21 6.54
CA TYR A 42 8.39 1.80 7.94
C TYR A 42 8.63 0.30 8.12
N LYS A 43 7.82 -0.52 7.42
CA LYS A 43 7.92 -1.98 7.45
C LYS A 43 7.26 -2.57 6.21
N ASP A 44 8.03 -3.31 5.43
CA ASP A 44 7.55 -4.14 4.34
C ASP A 44 6.75 -5.33 4.90
N ARG A 45 5.43 -5.25 4.72
CA ARG A 45 4.43 -6.25 5.12
C ARG A 45 3.85 -6.98 3.90
N THR A 46 4.39 -6.75 2.71
CA THR A 46 4.00 -7.57 1.55
C THR A 46 4.39 -9.04 1.80
N PRO A 47 3.69 -10.01 1.18
CA PRO A 47 4.08 -11.41 1.28
C PRO A 47 5.51 -11.68 0.78
N LEU A 48 5.98 -10.92 -0.21
CA LEU A 48 7.29 -11.15 -0.85
C LEU A 48 8.48 -10.57 -0.05
N LYS A 49 8.27 -9.49 0.71
CA LYS A 49 9.30 -8.84 1.56
C LYS A 49 10.62 -8.49 0.84
N LEU A 50 10.59 -8.29 -0.47
CA LEU A 50 11.76 -8.01 -1.33
C LEU A 50 12.56 -6.76 -0.92
N TYR A 51 11.94 -5.80 -0.22
CA TYR A 51 12.61 -4.57 0.20
C TYR A 51 12.69 -4.45 1.72
N LYS A 52 12.59 -5.55 2.47
CA LYS A 52 12.69 -5.56 3.95
C LYS A 52 13.95 -4.86 4.46
N ASN A 53 15.06 -4.93 3.73
CA ASN A 53 16.31 -4.23 4.02
C ASN A 53 16.20 -2.70 4.03
N LYS A 54 15.15 -2.11 3.44
CA LYS A 54 14.89 -0.67 3.46
C LYS A 54 13.90 -0.24 4.55
N ASN A 55 13.57 -1.13 5.48
CA ASN A 55 12.70 -0.83 6.63
C ASN A 55 13.45 0.01 7.67
N HIS A 56 12.90 1.15 8.06
CA HIS A 56 13.51 2.03 9.06
C HIS A 56 12.93 1.91 10.48
N GLY A 57 11.77 1.25 10.66
CA GLY A 57 11.18 1.00 11.99
C GLY A 57 10.69 2.21 12.81
N SER A 58 11.04 3.45 12.44
CA SER A 58 10.58 4.67 13.13
C SER A 58 9.06 4.91 13.07
N LYS A 59 8.40 4.78 14.24
CA LYS A 59 6.96 5.04 14.43
C LYS A 59 6.60 6.51 14.16
N LYS A 60 7.47 7.46 14.49
CA LYS A 60 7.28 8.89 14.22
C LYS A 60 7.19 9.16 12.71
N ARG A 61 8.11 8.60 11.91
CA ARG A 61 8.07 8.72 10.44
C ARG A 61 6.79 8.12 9.84
N MET A 62 6.35 6.97 10.36
CA MET A 62 5.08 6.34 9.96
C MET A 62 3.88 7.23 10.26
N GLN A 63 3.77 7.77 11.49
CA GLN A 63 2.68 8.67 11.88
C GLN A 63 2.67 9.94 11.03
N ASN A 64 3.83 10.54 10.78
CA ASN A 64 3.98 11.72 9.92
C ASN A 64 3.55 11.41 8.48
N TYR A 65 3.90 10.23 7.96
CA TYR A 65 3.44 9.79 6.63
C TYR A 65 1.91 9.73 6.56
N TYR A 66 1.23 9.07 7.50
CA TYR A 66 -0.23 9.03 7.53
C TYR A 66 -0.87 10.40 7.79
N SER A 67 -0.25 11.26 8.60
CA SER A 67 -0.70 12.64 8.84
C SER A 67 -0.68 13.46 7.55
N ARG A 68 0.40 13.40 6.76
CA ARG A 68 0.50 14.12 5.48
C ARG A 68 -0.47 13.60 4.44
N HIS A 69 -0.60 12.27 4.34
CA HIS A 69 -1.37 11.67 3.26
C HIS A 69 -2.86 11.53 3.58
N SER A 70 -3.25 11.38 4.85
CA SER A 70 -4.66 11.19 5.25
C SER A 70 -5.16 12.17 6.31
N GLY A 71 -4.31 13.03 6.86
CA GLY A 71 -4.66 13.91 7.98
C GLY A 71 -4.80 13.17 9.32
N ILE A 72 -4.41 11.89 9.39
CA ILE A 72 -4.65 11.03 10.55
C ILE A 72 -3.35 10.30 10.92
N LYS A 73 -2.84 10.50 12.15
CA LYS A 73 -1.61 9.82 12.62
C LYS A 73 -1.81 8.32 12.86
N SER A 74 -3.04 7.88 13.15
CA SER A 74 -3.35 6.46 13.42
C SER A 74 -3.48 5.67 12.11
N ARG A 75 -2.60 4.68 11.94
CA ARG A 75 -2.61 3.70 10.84
C ARG A 75 -3.99 3.11 10.56
N LYS A 76 -4.64 2.55 11.60
CA LYS A 76 -5.94 1.85 11.46
C LYS A 76 -7.02 2.81 10.96
N LYS A 77 -7.08 4.02 11.54
CA LYS A 77 -8.05 5.05 11.16
C LYS A 77 -7.77 5.58 9.74
N ALA A 78 -6.51 5.84 9.39
CA ALA A 78 -6.10 6.28 8.05
C ALA A 78 -6.47 5.24 6.97
N ILE A 79 -6.14 3.96 7.16
CA ILE A 79 -6.51 2.89 6.20
C ILE A 79 -8.03 2.80 6.04
N LYS A 80 -8.80 2.84 7.15
CA LYS A 80 -10.27 2.80 7.10
C LYS A 80 -10.83 4.00 6.32
N GLN A 81 -10.30 5.20 6.55
CA GLN A 81 -10.71 6.42 5.85
C GLN A 81 -10.44 6.32 4.35
N GLU A 82 -9.23 5.90 3.94
CA GLU A 82 -8.87 5.80 2.52
C GLU A 82 -9.69 4.74 1.78
N LYS A 83 -9.98 3.59 2.42
CA LYS A 83 -10.88 2.57 1.86
C LYS A 83 -12.31 3.09 1.64
N ARG A 84 -12.80 3.94 2.55
CA ARG A 84 -14.11 4.59 2.40
C ARG A 84 -14.09 5.57 1.24
N LYS A 85 -13.07 6.43 1.16
CA LYS A 85 -12.90 7.41 0.07
C LYS A 85 -12.82 6.75 -1.31
N SER A 86 -12.18 5.58 -1.42
CA SER A 86 -12.05 4.85 -2.69
C SER A 86 -13.29 4.06 -3.11
N LYS A 87 -14.41 4.16 -2.38
CA LYS A 87 -15.63 3.36 -2.60
C LYS A 87 -15.36 1.84 -2.62
N GLY A 88 -14.34 1.40 -1.87
CA GLY A 88 -13.95 0.00 -1.73
C GLY A 88 -13.03 -0.56 -2.82
N LEU A 89 -12.41 0.30 -3.64
CA LEU A 89 -11.40 -0.07 -4.65
C LEU A 89 -9.98 0.11 -4.10
N TYR A 90 -9.03 -0.75 -4.47
CA TYR A 90 -7.62 -0.56 -4.12
C TYR A 90 -7.01 0.57 -4.96
N ASN A 91 -6.08 1.32 -4.37
CA ASN A 91 -5.23 2.27 -5.07
C ASN A 91 -3.81 2.20 -4.49
N ALA A 92 -2.86 2.87 -5.13
CA ALA A 92 -1.46 2.83 -4.70
C ALA A 92 -1.25 3.35 -3.27
N LYS A 93 -2.06 4.32 -2.84
CA LYS A 93 -2.02 4.90 -1.50
C LYS A 93 -2.47 3.91 -0.44
N ILE A 94 -3.62 3.25 -0.63
CA ILE A 94 -4.11 2.19 0.28
C ILE A 94 -3.08 1.06 0.37
N LEU A 95 -2.52 0.63 -0.76
CA LEU A 95 -1.48 -0.41 -0.75
C LEU A 95 -0.22 0.05 -0.01
N SER A 96 0.21 1.29 -0.19
CA SER A 96 1.36 1.84 0.54
C SER A 96 1.07 1.96 2.04
N HIS A 97 -0.14 2.37 2.42
CA HIS A 97 -0.62 2.47 3.80
C HIS A 97 -0.74 1.12 4.51
N GLU A 98 -1.10 0.07 3.78
CA GLU A 98 -1.24 -1.27 4.35
C GLU A 98 0.08 -2.02 4.39
N TYR A 99 0.90 -1.89 3.36
CA TYR A 99 2.01 -2.80 3.16
C TYR A 99 3.40 -2.21 3.37
N LEU A 100 3.59 -0.88 3.36
CA LEU A 100 4.93 -0.28 3.44
C LEU A 100 5.09 0.69 4.62
N TRP A 101 4.10 1.54 4.81
CA TRP A 101 3.97 2.43 5.96
C TRP A 101 3.08 1.73 6.97
#